data_AF-A0A2S4PLI5-F1
#
_entry.id   AF-A0A2S4PLI5-F1
#
_cell.length_a   1.000
_cell.length_b   1.000
_cell.length_c   1.000
_cell.angle_alpha   90.00
_cell.angle_beta   90.00
_cell.angle_gamma   90.00
#
_symmetry.space_group_name_H-M   'P 1'
#
loop_
_entity.id
_entity.type
_entity.pdbx_description
1 polymer ?
#
loop_
_entity_poly.entity_id
_entity_poly.type
_entity_poly.pdbx_seq_one_letter_code
_entity_poly.pdbx_strand_id
1 'polypeptide(L)'
;MFAFLPEFLRGMIGLKHNSITENELEAKANVLIKKILHIHAEFAAIVDLQPCTEVNELYSDLVDICTLPVTEEFSNMVLENSRILEIIHELRDFCSLIEFNTEKYWSVKAAGDEDTTEQVEVCTCIEKIPNIDVNMSLIRDELSAMRVASQKPIESIAIIGSGPLPLTGLGLTGMLFDTPTNIRTLNIDRELDAIEAAKTLCNRLGSKVKGMEFLYADASSTICLAEFDAVYLAILV
;
A
#
# COMPACT_ATOMS: atom_id res chain seq x y z
N MET A 1 10.99 15.01 -26.01
CA MET A 1 10.13 16.21 -26.07
C MET A 1 9.60 16.38 -24.66
N PHE A 2 10.30 17.01 -23.73
CA PHE A 2 10.86 18.36 -23.74
C PHE A 2 12.33 18.43 -23.30
N ALA A 3 13.03 19.45 -23.80
CA ALA A 3 14.37 19.88 -23.41
C ALA A 3 14.27 21.27 -22.75
N PHE A 4 15.17 21.63 -21.83
CA PHE A 4 15.95 22.89 -21.87
C PHE A 4 16.98 22.97 -20.71
N LEU A 5 18.09 23.65 -21.02
CA LEU A 5 19.36 23.83 -20.30
C LEU A 5 19.31 24.71 -19.02
N PRO A 6 20.43 24.77 -18.24
CA PRO A 6 20.58 25.53 -16.99
C PRO A 6 21.18 26.94 -17.17
N GLU A 7 21.25 27.67 -16.04
CA GLU A 7 21.85 28.99 -15.75
C GLU A 7 20.89 30.19 -15.72
N PHE A 8 20.63 30.75 -14.53
CA PHE A 8 21.16 32.07 -14.11
C PHE A 8 20.58 32.47 -12.74
N LEU A 9 21.45 32.63 -11.72
CA LEU A 9 21.48 33.74 -10.74
C LEU A 9 22.30 33.36 -9.50
N ARG A 10 23.58 33.70 -9.54
CA ARG A 10 24.37 34.00 -8.35
C ARG A 10 24.34 35.52 -8.18
N GLY A 11 23.59 36.00 -7.21
CA GLY A 11 23.50 37.41 -6.85
C GLY A 11 22.97 37.53 -5.43
N MET A 12 23.88 37.67 -4.46
CA MET A 12 23.56 38.08 -3.10
C MET A 12 22.81 39.41 -3.14
N ILE A 13 21.73 39.55 -2.37
CA ILE A 13 21.37 40.70 -1.51
C ILE A 13 19.99 40.38 -0.89
N GLY A 14 19.94 40.32 0.44
CA GLY A 14 18.69 40.39 1.22
C GLY A 14 18.09 39.05 1.62
N LEU A 15 18.68 38.40 2.63
CA LEU A 15 17.95 37.49 3.51
C LEU A 15 16.83 38.29 4.21
N LYS A 16 15.67 38.39 3.57
CA LYS A 16 14.41 38.43 4.31
C LYS A 16 14.06 36.98 4.60
N HIS A 17 14.46 36.53 5.79
CA HIS A 17 13.78 35.45 6.47
C HIS A 17 12.33 35.93 6.65
N ASN A 18 11.48 35.70 5.64
CA ASN A 18 10.05 35.82 5.82
C ASN A 18 9.68 34.70 6.79
N SER A 19 9.55 35.04 8.07
CA SER A 19 8.77 34.25 9.00
C SER A 19 7.39 34.09 8.37
N ILE A 20 7.11 32.94 7.76
CA ILE A 20 5.74 32.42 7.80
C ILE A 20 5.41 32.50 9.28
N THR A 21 4.51 33.41 9.65
CA THR A 21 4.25 33.66 11.07
C THR A 21 3.73 32.36 11.68
N GLU A 22 4.12 32.03 12.90
CA GLU A 22 3.64 30.85 13.64
C GLU A 22 2.11 30.70 13.51
N ASN A 23 1.39 31.83 13.54
CA ASN A 23 -0.04 31.95 13.29
C ASN A 23 -0.52 31.43 11.90
N GLU A 24 0.26 31.62 10.83
CA GLU A 24 -0.07 31.10 9.49
C GLU A 24 0.12 29.59 9.39
N LEU A 25 1.13 29.04 10.07
CA LEU A 25 1.34 27.58 10.14
C LEU A 25 0.22 26.94 10.94
N GLU A 26 -0.09 27.47 12.12
CA GLU A 26 -1.20 27.01 12.95
C GLU A 26 -2.55 27.08 12.21
N ALA A 27 -2.78 28.16 11.44
CA ALA A 27 -4.00 28.28 10.63
C ALA A 27 -4.08 27.18 9.56
N LYS A 28 -2.98 26.89 8.87
CA LYS A 28 -2.90 25.81 7.86
C LYS A 28 -3.09 24.43 8.50
N ALA A 29 -2.44 24.15 9.63
CA ALA A 29 -2.63 22.90 10.36
C ALA A 29 -4.08 22.75 10.80
N ASN A 30 -4.72 23.82 11.30
CA ASN A 30 -6.13 23.80 11.66
C ASN A 30 -7.07 23.51 10.48
N VAL A 31 -6.72 23.93 9.27
CA VAL A 31 -7.47 23.57 8.06
C VAL A 31 -7.37 22.06 7.80
N LEU A 32 -6.17 21.48 7.87
CA LEU A 32 -5.98 20.04 7.68
C LEU A 32 -6.67 19.23 8.79
N ILE A 33 -6.54 19.63 10.04
CA ILE A 33 -7.22 18.97 11.17
C ILE A 33 -8.73 18.95 10.94
N LYS A 34 -9.33 20.06 10.52
CA LYS A 34 -10.76 20.09 10.20
C LYS A 34 -11.13 19.17 9.04
N LYS A 35 -10.28 19.07 8.01
CA LYS A 35 -10.50 18.16 6.87
C LYS A 35 -10.44 16.70 7.32
N ILE A 36 -9.46 16.32 8.14
CA ILE A 36 -9.34 14.96 8.69
C ILE A 36 -10.55 14.61 9.57
N LEU A 37 -10.95 15.52 10.47
CA LEU A 37 -12.13 15.32 11.31
C LEU A 37 -13.42 15.17 10.50
N HIS A 38 -13.54 15.91 9.38
CA HIS A 38 -14.67 15.75 8.47
C HIS A 38 -14.65 14.39 7.79
N ILE A 39 -13.52 13.96 7.22
CA ILE A 39 -13.39 12.64 6.57
C ILE A 39 -13.73 11.52 7.55
N HIS A 40 -13.22 11.58 8.78
CA HIS A 40 -13.54 10.61 9.83
C HIS A 40 -15.05 10.56 10.12
N ALA A 41 -15.71 11.72 10.26
CA ALA A 41 -17.15 11.78 10.49
C ALA A 41 -17.96 11.21 9.31
N GLU A 42 -17.52 11.44 8.06
CA GLU A 42 -18.16 10.86 6.88
C GLU A 42 -17.98 9.33 6.85
N PHE A 43 -16.78 8.81 7.13
CA PHE A 43 -16.58 7.36 7.25
C PHE A 43 -17.46 6.73 8.32
N ALA A 44 -17.55 7.36 9.50
CA ALA A 44 -18.40 6.88 10.59
C ALA A 44 -19.91 6.88 10.25
N ALA A 45 -20.33 7.68 9.27
CA ALA A 45 -21.72 7.74 8.81
C ALA A 45 -22.04 6.68 7.72
N ILE A 46 -21.02 6.13 7.06
CA ILE A 46 -21.19 5.12 6.01
C ILE A 46 -21.42 3.75 6.64
N VAL A 47 -22.48 3.07 6.21
CA VAL A 47 -22.88 1.77 6.77
C VAL A 47 -21.93 0.63 6.35
N ASP A 48 -21.42 0.68 5.12
CA ASP A 48 -20.56 -0.35 4.55
C ASP A 48 -19.44 0.28 3.71
N LEU A 49 -18.20 0.01 4.09
CA LEU A 49 -16.99 0.58 3.50
C LEU A 49 -16.48 -0.26 2.32
N GLN A 50 -17.39 -0.83 1.52
CA GLN A 50 -17.02 -1.45 0.25
C GLN A 50 -16.62 -0.40 -0.78
N PRO A 51 -15.80 -0.75 -1.78
CA PRO A 51 -15.40 0.18 -2.83
C PRO A 51 -16.61 0.73 -3.59
N CYS A 52 -16.81 2.03 -3.47
CA CYS A 52 -17.81 2.80 -4.19
C CYS A 52 -17.28 4.22 -4.42
N THR A 53 -17.95 5.01 -5.25
CA THR A 53 -17.49 6.37 -5.57
C THR A 53 -17.25 7.21 -4.31
N GLU A 54 -18.19 7.20 -3.37
CA GLU A 54 -18.13 7.99 -2.12
C GLU A 54 -16.95 7.57 -1.23
N VAL A 55 -16.80 6.28 -0.93
CA VAL A 55 -15.70 5.75 -0.12
C VAL A 55 -14.35 6.01 -0.80
N ASN A 56 -14.26 5.80 -2.11
CA ASN A 56 -13.01 5.98 -2.86
C ASN A 56 -12.58 7.45 -2.90
N GLU A 57 -13.51 8.39 -3.05
CA GLU A 57 -13.21 9.83 -3.05
C GLU A 57 -12.73 10.29 -1.67
N LEU A 58 -13.43 9.90 -0.59
CA LEU A 58 -13.03 10.21 0.78
C LEU A 58 -11.66 9.62 1.13
N TYR A 59 -11.41 8.37 0.75
CA TYR A 59 -10.13 7.71 0.99
C TYR A 59 -9.00 8.37 0.20
N SER A 60 -9.24 8.72 -1.07
CA SER A 60 -8.27 9.46 -1.89
C SER A 60 -7.94 10.81 -1.27
N ASP A 61 -8.94 11.53 -0.76
CA ASP A 61 -8.77 12.80 -0.07
C ASP A 61 -7.89 12.68 1.19
N LEU A 62 -7.99 11.56 1.91
CA LEU A 62 -7.15 11.27 3.07
C LEU A 62 -5.72 10.90 2.65
N VAL A 63 -5.55 10.06 1.63
CA VAL A 63 -4.24 9.71 1.06
C VAL A 63 -3.51 10.96 0.57
N ASP A 64 -4.22 11.88 -0.10
CA ASP A 64 -3.66 13.15 -0.54
C ASP A 64 -3.15 13.98 0.62
N ILE A 65 -3.86 14.01 1.76
CA ILE A 65 -3.38 14.69 2.99
C ILE A 65 -2.12 14.01 3.53
N CYS A 66 -2.13 12.68 3.64
CA CYS A 66 -1.02 11.90 4.19
C CYS A 66 0.25 11.95 3.35
N THR A 67 0.13 12.26 2.05
CA THR A 67 1.25 12.33 1.10
C THR A 67 1.71 13.77 0.83
N LEU A 68 1.15 14.77 1.51
CA LEU A 68 1.60 16.16 1.39
C LEU A 68 3.07 16.29 1.85
N PRO A 69 3.95 16.88 1.02
CA PRO A 69 5.32 17.15 1.41
C PRO A 69 5.34 18.31 2.42
N VAL A 70 5.53 17.97 3.70
CA VAL A 70 5.56 18.93 4.81
C VAL A 70 6.78 18.70 5.70
N THR A 71 7.11 19.68 6.55
CA THR A 71 8.15 19.51 7.56
C THR A 71 7.66 18.60 8.67
N GLU A 72 8.60 17.96 9.37
CA GLU A 72 8.31 17.14 10.57
C GLU A 72 7.57 17.97 11.63
N GLU A 73 7.99 19.21 11.87
CA GLU A 73 7.33 20.14 12.79
C GLU A 73 5.85 20.36 12.45
N PHE A 74 5.53 20.59 11.17
CA PHE A 74 4.16 20.80 10.73
C PHE A 74 3.34 19.50 10.83
N SER A 75 3.94 18.36 10.51
CA SER A 75 3.30 17.04 10.67
C SER A 75 2.94 16.78 12.14
N ASN A 76 3.89 16.99 13.06
CA ASN A 76 3.67 16.79 14.49
C ASN A 76 2.60 17.73 15.04
N MET A 77 2.56 18.99 14.60
CA MET A 77 1.50 19.93 15.00
C MET A 77 0.08 19.44 14.62
N VAL A 78 -0.07 18.67 13.54
CA VAL A 78 -1.35 18.03 13.17
C VAL A 78 -1.57 16.75 13.97
N LEU A 79 -0.59 15.84 13.97
CA LEU A 79 -0.70 14.51 14.56
C LEU A 79 -0.81 14.50 16.09
N GLU A 80 -0.22 15.49 16.75
CA GLU A 80 -0.28 15.67 18.22
C GLU A 80 -1.50 16.51 18.65
N ASN A 81 -2.31 16.99 17.71
CA ASN A 81 -3.53 17.71 18.06
C ASN A 81 -4.50 16.80 18.81
N SER A 82 -5.01 17.24 19.97
CA SER A 82 -5.88 16.41 20.82
C SER A 82 -7.09 15.84 20.09
N ARG A 83 -7.70 16.60 19.16
CA ARG A 83 -8.86 16.15 18.38
C ARG A 83 -8.50 15.04 17.38
N ILE A 84 -7.28 15.04 16.85
CA ILE A 84 -6.79 13.97 15.98
C ILE A 84 -6.49 12.73 16.83
N LEU A 85 -5.83 12.89 17.97
CA LEU A 85 -5.54 11.81 18.90
C LEU A 85 -6.82 11.10 19.40
N GLU A 86 -7.92 11.84 19.54
CA GLU A 86 -9.24 11.28 19.91
C GLU A 86 -9.80 10.31 18.86
N ILE A 87 -9.51 10.51 17.57
CA ILE A 87 -10.09 9.72 16.47
C ILE A 87 -9.09 8.78 15.79
N ILE A 88 -7.79 8.90 16.06
CA ILE A 88 -6.74 8.28 15.23
C ILE A 88 -6.82 6.75 15.16
N HIS A 89 -7.28 6.10 16.23
CA HIS A 89 -7.44 4.65 16.26
C HIS A 89 -8.59 4.19 15.35
N GLU A 90 -9.77 4.79 15.50
CA GLU A 90 -10.92 4.48 14.66
C GLU A 90 -10.68 4.85 13.19
N LEU A 91 -9.97 5.96 12.93
CA LEU A 91 -9.57 6.33 11.57
C LEU A 91 -8.65 5.27 10.94
N ARG A 92 -7.72 4.69 11.71
CA ARG A 92 -6.88 3.58 11.25
C ARG A 92 -7.72 2.34 10.97
N ASP A 93 -8.65 1.99 11.86
CA ASP A 93 -9.56 0.86 11.66
C ASP A 93 -10.38 1.02 10.36
N PHE A 94 -10.84 2.23 10.04
CA PHE A 94 -11.49 2.52 8.76
C PHE A 94 -10.54 2.32 7.57
N CYS A 95 -9.31 2.84 7.64
CA CYS A 95 -8.32 2.61 6.59
C CYS A 95 -8.06 1.12 6.37
N SER A 96 -7.83 0.34 7.43
CA SER A 96 -7.60 -1.11 7.35
C SER A 96 -8.75 -1.82 6.65
N LEU A 97 -9.99 -1.47 7.02
CA LEU A 97 -11.18 -2.09 6.44
C LEU A 97 -11.38 -1.68 4.96
N ILE A 98 -11.18 -0.42 4.63
CA ILE A 98 -11.28 0.09 3.24
C ILE A 98 -10.24 -0.59 2.35
N GLU A 99 -8.99 -0.68 2.81
CA GLU A 99 -7.91 -1.33 2.06
C GLU A 99 -8.19 -2.83 1.86
N PHE A 100 -8.58 -3.53 2.94
CA PHE A 100 -8.97 -4.94 2.85
C PHE A 100 -10.09 -5.16 1.84
N ASN A 101 -11.16 -4.35 1.91
CA ASN A 101 -12.30 -4.46 0.99
C ASN A 101 -11.90 -4.13 -0.45
N THR A 102 -11.02 -3.15 -0.64
CA THR A 102 -10.51 -2.75 -1.96
C THR A 102 -9.67 -3.85 -2.59
N GLU A 103 -8.75 -4.42 -1.84
CA GLU A 103 -7.94 -5.56 -2.28
C GLU A 103 -8.82 -6.77 -2.60
N LYS A 104 -9.79 -7.10 -1.73
CA LYS A 104 -10.75 -8.20 -1.95
C LYS A 104 -11.56 -7.98 -3.21
N TYR A 105 -12.09 -6.78 -3.41
CA TYR A 105 -12.83 -6.41 -4.63
C TYR A 105 -11.98 -6.64 -5.88
N TRP A 106 -10.74 -6.15 -5.91
CA TRP A 106 -9.88 -6.29 -7.07
C TRP A 106 -9.42 -7.73 -7.30
N SER A 107 -9.16 -8.48 -6.22
CA SER A 107 -8.81 -9.90 -6.29
C SER A 107 -9.92 -10.74 -6.92
N VAL A 108 -11.16 -10.58 -6.43
CA VAL A 108 -12.34 -11.27 -6.96
C VAL A 108 -12.63 -10.83 -8.40
N LYS A 109 -12.59 -9.52 -8.66
CA LYS A 109 -12.83 -8.96 -9.99
C LYS A 109 -11.80 -9.45 -11.01
N ALA A 110 -10.52 -9.49 -10.65
CA ALA A 110 -9.47 -9.96 -11.53
C ALA A 110 -9.55 -11.46 -11.76
N ALA A 111 -9.88 -12.25 -10.73
CA ALA A 111 -10.10 -13.67 -10.89
C ALA A 111 -11.19 -13.95 -11.94
N GLY A 112 -12.29 -13.19 -11.92
CA GLY A 112 -13.40 -13.37 -12.86
C GLY A 112 -14.08 -14.73 -12.72
N ASP A 113 -14.86 -15.13 -13.71
CA ASP A 113 -15.61 -16.39 -13.71
C ASP A 113 -14.78 -17.52 -14.34
N GLU A 114 -14.78 -18.71 -13.72
CA GLU A 114 -13.89 -19.83 -14.11
C GLU A 114 -14.16 -20.38 -15.51
N ASP A 115 -15.43 -20.37 -15.93
CA ASP A 115 -15.85 -20.95 -17.21
C ASP A 115 -15.67 -19.98 -18.38
N THR A 116 -15.66 -18.68 -18.09
CA THR A 116 -15.75 -17.64 -19.14
C THR A 116 -14.55 -16.70 -19.21
N THR A 117 -13.79 -16.51 -18.13
CA THR A 117 -12.66 -15.57 -18.11
C THR A 117 -11.35 -16.30 -18.41
N GLU A 118 -10.69 -15.91 -19.49
CA GLU A 118 -9.40 -16.49 -19.87
C GLU A 118 -8.26 -15.93 -18.99
N GLN A 119 -7.17 -16.69 -18.83
CA GLN A 119 -6.02 -16.24 -18.03
C GLN A 119 -5.42 -14.90 -18.52
N VAL A 120 -5.50 -14.60 -19.82
CA VAL A 120 -5.04 -13.32 -20.36
C VAL A 120 -5.87 -12.15 -19.82
N GLU A 121 -7.18 -12.33 -19.66
CA GLU A 121 -8.09 -11.32 -19.13
C GLU A 121 -7.84 -11.08 -17.64
N VAL A 122 -7.53 -12.14 -16.89
CA VAL A 122 -7.10 -12.06 -15.48
C VAL A 122 -5.84 -11.20 -15.36
N CYS A 123 -4.83 -11.44 -16.19
CA CYS A 123 -3.59 -10.66 -16.21
C CYS A 123 -3.87 -9.19 -16.55
N THR A 124 -4.65 -8.93 -17.60
CA THR A 124 -5.03 -7.57 -18.01
C THR A 124 -5.87 -6.86 -16.94
N CYS A 125 -6.63 -7.58 -16.12
CA CYS A 125 -7.38 -6.95 -15.04
C CYS A 125 -6.46 -6.50 -13.89
N ILE A 126 -5.41 -7.28 -13.58
CA ILE A 126 -4.42 -6.92 -12.55
C ILE A 126 -3.67 -5.64 -12.94
N GLU A 127 -3.35 -5.47 -14.22
CA GLU A 127 -2.70 -4.25 -14.74
C GLU A 127 -3.55 -2.98 -14.57
N LYS A 128 -4.86 -3.12 -14.29
CA LYS A 128 -5.79 -1.99 -14.09
C LYS A 128 -6.01 -1.65 -12.62
N ILE A 129 -5.35 -2.37 -11.70
CA ILE A 129 -5.45 -2.09 -10.27
C ILE A 129 -4.83 -0.70 -10.02
N PRO A 130 -5.52 0.20 -9.28
CA PRO A 130 -5.01 1.53 -9.00
C PRO A 130 -3.62 1.49 -8.36
N ASN A 131 -2.73 2.39 -8.79
CA ASN A 131 -1.36 2.52 -8.27
C ASN A 131 -0.52 1.23 -8.34
N ILE A 132 -0.84 0.32 -9.25
CA ILE A 132 -0.08 -0.94 -9.40
C ILE A 132 1.38 -0.66 -9.72
N ASP A 133 1.67 0.34 -10.56
CA ASP A 133 3.02 0.77 -10.93
C ASP A 133 3.84 1.27 -9.74
N VAL A 134 3.23 2.05 -8.84
CA VAL A 134 3.85 2.54 -7.60
C VAL A 134 4.21 1.35 -6.70
N ASN A 135 3.26 0.44 -6.46
CA ASN A 135 3.49 -0.78 -5.69
C ASN A 135 4.62 -1.63 -6.28
N MET A 136 4.62 -1.80 -7.60
CA MET A 136 5.66 -2.54 -8.29
C MET A 136 7.04 -1.88 -8.19
N SER A 137 7.11 -0.54 -8.19
CA SER A 137 8.37 0.16 -7.93
C SER A 137 8.89 -0.11 -6.52
N LEU A 138 8.01 -0.03 -5.51
CA LEU A 138 8.37 -0.29 -4.12
C LEU A 138 8.91 -1.71 -3.94
N ILE A 139 8.21 -2.72 -4.43
CA ILE A 139 8.64 -4.13 -4.34
C ILE A 139 10.02 -4.32 -4.99
N ARG A 140 10.28 -3.66 -6.12
CA ARG A 140 11.56 -3.73 -6.83
C ARG A 140 12.68 -3.10 -6.02
N ASP A 141 12.43 -1.96 -5.41
CA ASP A 141 13.40 -1.21 -4.61
C ASP A 141 13.74 -1.99 -3.33
N GLU A 142 12.74 -2.54 -2.65
CA GLU A 142 12.94 -3.40 -1.47
C GLU A 142 13.72 -4.68 -1.80
N LEU A 143 13.37 -5.38 -2.89
CA LEU A 143 14.11 -6.55 -3.34
C LEU A 143 15.56 -6.21 -3.70
N SER A 144 15.78 -5.05 -4.33
CA SER A 144 17.12 -4.57 -4.66
C SER A 144 17.93 -4.26 -3.40
N ALA A 145 17.33 -3.58 -2.42
CA ALA A 145 17.95 -3.30 -1.14
C ALA A 145 18.33 -4.59 -0.38
N MET A 146 17.43 -5.57 -0.34
CA MET A 146 17.70 -6.88 0.26
C MET A 146 18.87 -7.61 -0.43
N ARG A 147 18.91 -7.61 -1.76
CA ARG A 147 19.99 -8.27 -2.52
C ARG A 147 21.36 -7.62 -2.28
N VAL A 148 21.39 -6.32 -2.02
CA VAL A 148 22.62 -5.60 -1.66
C VAL A 148 23.04 -5.92 -0.23
N ALA A 149 22.08 -6.01 0.70
CA ALA A 149 22.35 -6.30 2.10
C ALA A 149 22.70 -7.77 2.38
N SER A 150 22.15 -8.70 1.59
CA SER A 150 22.34 -10.13 1.77
C SER A 150 23.66 -10.63 1.16
N GLN A 151 24.34 -11.51 1.87
CA GLN A 151 25.52 -12.23 1.37
C GLN A 151 25.17 -13.46 0.52
N LYS A 152 23.90 -13.87 0.55
CA LYS A 152 23.39 -15.06 -0.17
C LYS A 152 22.25 -14.66 -1.12
N PRO A 153 22.05 -15.40 -2.22
CA PRO A 153 20.86 -15.24 -3.06
C PRO A 153 19.59 -15.36 -2.21
N ILE A 154 18.59 -14.51 -2.51
CA ILE A 154 17.25 -14.60 -1.92
C ILE A 154 16.44 -15.54 -2.79
N GLU A 155 16.06 -16.71 -2.26
CA GLU A 155 15.32 -17.75 -2.98
C GLU A 155 13.95 -18.01 -2.35
N SER A 156 13.75 -17.59 -1.10
CA SER A 156 12.53 -17.83 -0.33
C SER A 156 12.20 -16.65 0.59
N ILE A 157 10.94 -16.21 0.57
CA ILE A 157 10.45 -15.10 1.40
C ILE A 157 9.14 -15.50 2.07
N ALA A 158 9.03 -15.31 3.39
CA ALA A 158 7.74 -15.35 4.07
C ALA A 158 7.15 -13.94 4.13
N ILE A 159 5.85 -13.79 3.87
CA ILE A 159 5.15 -12.52 3.85
C ILE A 159 4.02 -12.61 4.89
N ILE A 160 4.08 -11.78 5.92
CA ILE A 160 3.07 -11.70 6.99
C ILE A 160 2.15 -10.50 6.70
N GLY A 161 0.84 -10.76 6.62
CA GLY A 161 -0.15 -9.78 6.20
C GLY A 161 -0.23 -9.68 4.69
N SER A 162 -0.38 -10.81 3.99
CA SER A 162 -0.37 -10.81 2.52
C SER A 162 -1.63 -10.23 1.88
N GLY A 163 -2.72 -10.12 2.63
CA GLY A 163 -3.99 -9.56 2.15
C GLY A 163 -4.72 -10.43 1.11
N PRO A 164 -5.97 -10.06 0.75
CA PRO A 164 -6.73 -10.73 -0.30
C PRO A 164 -6.15 -10.54 -1.71
N LEU A 165 -5.33 -9.50 -1.91
CA LEU A 165 -4.63 -9.23 -3.16
C LEU A 165 -3.12 -9.26 -2.90
N PRO A 166 -2.44 -10.41 -3.07
CA PRO A 166 -1.05 -10.60 -2.64
C PRO A 166 -0.04 -9.94 -3.61
N LEU A 167 -0.14 -8.63 -3.83
CA LEU A 167 0.65 -7.86 -4.80
C LEU A 167 2.15 -8.04 -4.60
N THR A 168 2.61 -8.00 -3.35
CA THR A 168 4.01 -8.24 -3.00
C THR A 168 4.47 -9.62 -3.48
N GLY A 169 3.69 -10.66 -3.20
CA GLY A 169 3.98 -12.02 -3.67
C GLY A 169 3.98 -12.12 -5.20
N LEU A 170 2.98 -11.53 -5.87
CA LEU A 170 2.90 -11.48 -7.33
C LEU A 170 4.11 -10.79 -7.96
N GLY A 171 4.50 -9.63 -7.42
CA GLY A 171 5.67 -8.92 -7.88
C GLY A 171 6.95 -9.71 -7.63
N LEU A 172 7.08 -10.30 -6.44
CA LEU A 172 8.23 -11.12 -6.10
C LEU A 172 8.38 -12.36 -6.97
N THR A 173 7.34 -12.92 -7.60
CA THR A 173 7.49 -14.02 -8.59
C THR A 173 7.99 -13.55 -9.96
N GLY A 174 7.96 -12.24 -10.23
CA GLY A 174 8.31 -11.66 -11.51
C GLY A 174 7.14 -11.55 -12.49
N MET A 175 5.92 -11.93 -12.09
CA MET A 175 4.72 -11.86 -12.93
C MET A 175 4.52 -10.45 -13.52
N LEU A 176 4.76 -9.42 -12.71
CA LEU A 176 4.52 -8.02 -13.04
C LEU A 176 5.79 -7.27 -13.48
N PHE A 177 6.92 -7.98 -13.60
CA PHE A 177 8.22 -7.40 -13.97
C PHE A 177 8.77 -7.90 -15.32
N ASP A 178 7.97 -8.67 -16.07
CA ASP A 178 8.38 -9.37 -17.31
C ASP A 178 9.64 -10.25 -17.18
N THR A 179 10.12 -10.47 -15.96
CA THR A 179 11.35 -11.18 -15.63
C THR A 179 11.10 -12.09 -14.42
N PRO A 180 11.01 -13.42 -14.61
CA PRO A 180 10.84 -14.36 -13.51
C PRO A 180 12.01 -14.27 -12.53
N THR A 181 11.69 -14.14 -11.25
CA THR A 181 12.70 -14.10 -10.17
C THR A 181 13.00 -15.49 -9.61
N ASN A 182 12.09 -16.46 -9.81
CA ASN A 182 12.07 -17.78 -9.17
C ASN A 182 12.08 -17.77 -7.62
N ILE A 183 11.71 -16.65 -7.00
CA ILE A 183 11.58 -16.57 -5.54
C ILE A 183 10.30 -17.30 -5.10
N ARG A 184 10.43 -18.22 -4.16
CA ARG A 184 9.28 -18.86 -3.51
C ARG A 184 8.73 -17.95 -2.43
N THR A 185 7.41 -17.82 -2.34
CA THR A 185 6.77 -17.01 -1.31
C THR A 185 5.79 -17.82 -0.48
N LEU A 186 5.85 -17.66 0.85
CA LEU A 186 4.79 -18.11 1.75
C LEU A 186 3.99 -16.90 2.20
N ASN A 187 2.76 -16.77 1.70
CA ASN A 187 1.86 -15.65 1.94
C ASN A 187 0.96 -16.00 3.14
N ILE A 188 1.14 -15.29 4.23
CA ILE A 188 0.53 -15.58 5.53
C ILE A 188 -0.44 -14.46 5.86
N ASP A 189 -1.66 -14.83 6.23
CA ASP A 189 -2.66 -13.88 6.70
C ASP A 189 -3.54 -14.49 7.80
N ARG A 190 -4.01 -13.64 8.71
CA ARG A 190 -4.90 -14.02 9.83
C ARG A 190 -6.37 -14.04 9.42
N GLU A 191 -6.71 -13.46 8.27
CA GLU A 191 -8.07 -13.44 7.73
C GLU A 191 -8.26 -14.57 6.72
N LEU A 192 -9.25 -15.44 6.96
CA LEU A 192 -9.51 -16.59 6.07
C LEU A 192 -9.96 -16.12 4.68
N ASP A 193 -10.83 -15.11 4.64
CA ASP A 193 -11.32 -14.49 3.42
C ASP A 193 -10.20 -13.94 2.54
N ALA A 194 -9.14 -13.39 3.15
CA ALA A 194 -7.96 -12.93 2.42
C ALA A 194 -7.27 -14.10 1.70
N ILE A 195 -6.98 -15.16 2.45
CA ILE A 195 -6.33 -16.35 1.93
C ILE A 195 -7.16 -17.01 0.81
N GLU A 196 -8.48 -17.07 0.97
CA GLU A 196 -9.37 -17.67 -0.05
C GLU A 196 -9.43 -16.83 -1.33
N ALA A 197 -9.57 -15.50 -1.22
CA ALA A 197 -9.55 -14.61 -2.38
C ALA A 197 -8.20 -14.69 -3.12
N ALA A 198 -7.09 -14.62 -2.38
CA ALA A 198 -5.75 -14.69 -2.93
C ALA A 198 -5.46 -16.03 -3.62
N LYS A 199 -5.84 -17.16 -3.00
CA LYS A 199 -5.73 -18.49 -3.62
C LYS A 199 -6.55 -18.58 -4.90
N THR A 200 -7.77 -18.07 -4.90
CA THR A 200 -8.64 -18.08 -6.08
C THR A 200 -7.96 -17.32 -7.22
N LEU A 201 -7.51 -16.09 -7.01
CA LEU A 201 -6.78 -15.31 -8.00
C LEU A 201 -5.52 -16.04 -8.51
N CYS A 202 -4.69 -16.56 -7.61
CA CYS A 202 -3.45 -17.23 -8.00
C CYS A 202 -3.69 -18.54 -8.76
N ASN A 203 -4.76 -19.28 -8.45
CA ASN A 203 -5.16 -20.45 -9.24
C ASN A 203 -5.48 -20.07 -10.68
N ARG A 204 -6.15 -18.93 -10.90
CA ARG A 204 -6.45 -18.41 -12.24
C ARG A 204 -5.20 -17.98 -13.00
N LEU A 205 -4.20 -17.47 -12.29
CA LEU A 205 -2.89 -17.12 -12.85
C LEU A 205 -2.00 -18.33 -13.16
N GLY A 206 -2.30 -19.50 -12.58
CA GLY A 206 -1.66 -20.76 -12.92
C GLY A 206 -0.13 -20.73 -12.80
N SER A 207 0.56 -21.13 -13.88
CA SER A 207 2.04 -21.24 -13.87
C SER A 207 2.77 -19.90 -13.73
N LYS A 208 2.11 -18.75 -13.95
CA LYS A 208 2.71 -17.41 -13.82
C LYS A 208 3.10 -17.07 -12.38
N VAL A 209 2.43 -17.69 -11.41
CA VAL A 209 2.66 -17.47 -9.97
C VAL A 209 3.22 -18.71 -9.29
N LYS A 210 3.92 -19.56 -10.06
CA LYS A 210 4.53 -20.79 -9.54
C LYS A 210 5.50 -20.45 -8.40
N GLY A 211 5.32 -21.13 -7.26
CA GLY A 211 6.13 -20.94 -6.07
C GLY A 211 5.49 -20.03 -5.01
N MET A 212 4.28 -19.51 -5.26
CA MET A 212 3.46 -18.90 -4.23
C MET A 212 2.68 -19.97 -3.46
N GLU A 213 2.81 -19.94 -2.14
CA GLU A 213 2.03 -20.74 -1.19
C GLU A 213 1.29 -19.80 -0.24
N PHE A 214 0.23 -20.33 0.40
CA PHE A 214 -0.69 -19.54 1.22
C PHE A 214 -1.00 -20.27 2.53
N LEU A 215 -0.87 -19.56 3.64
CA LEU A 215 -1.11 -20.08 4.98
C LEU A 215 -2.06 -19.15 5.75
N TYR A 216 -3.19 -19.70 6.17
CA TYR A 216 -4.05 -19.06 7.15
C TYR A 216 -3.44 -19.26 8.53
N ALA A 217 -2.87 -18.20 9.09
CA ALA A 217 -2.28 -18.20 10.42
C ALA A 217 -2.12 -16.77 10.96
N ASP A 218 -2.27 -16.63 12.27
CA ASP A 218 -1.94 -15.39 12.96
C ASP A 218 -0.41 -15.21 13.07
N ALA A 219 0.08 -13.98 13.04
CA ALA A 219 1.50 -13.66 13.16
C ALA A 219 2.13 -14.15 14.48
N SER A 220 1.33 -14.32 15.54
CA SER A 220 1.75 -14.88 16.83
C SER A 220 1.86 -16.42 16.84
N SER A 221 1.44 -17.08 15.76
CA SER A 221 1.50 -18.54 15.64
C SER A 221 2.94 -19.05 15.55
N THR A 222 3.16 -20.32 15.89
CA THR A 222 4.47 -20.97 15.79
C THR A 222 4.81 -21.33 14.34
N ILE A 223 5.03 -20.31 13.51
CA ILE A 223 5.47 -20.47 12.11
C ILE A 223 7.00 -20.49 12.10
N CYS A 224 7.59 -21.52 11.47
CA CYS A 224 9.05 -21.60 11.34
C CYS A 224 9.53 -20.64 10.25
N LEU A 225 9.79 -19.38 10.63
CA LEU A 225 10.27 -18.35 9.70
C LEU A 225 11.79 -18.43 9.44
N ALA A 226 12.53 -19.18 10.27
CA ALA A 226 13.98 -19.28 10.21
C ALA A 226 14.51 -19.99 8.95
N GLU A 227 13.64 -20.68 8.22
CA GLU A 227 13.98 -21.39 6.97
C GLU A 227 13.94 -20.47 5.74
N PHE A 228 13.37 -19.27 5.85
CA PHE A 228 13.28 -18.30 4.77
C PHE A 228 14.50 -17.39 4.75
N ASP A 229 14.90 -16.96 3.55
CA ASP A 229 16.03 -16.04 3.38
C ASP A 229 15.69 -14.62 3.86
N ALA A 230 14.41 -14.26 3.82
CA ALA A 230 13.88 -13.01 4.36
C ALA A 230 12.43 -13.16 4.82
N VAL A 231 12.01 -12.25 5.70
CA VAL A 231 10.62 -12.09 6.13
C VAL A 231 10.15 -10.67 5.80
N TYR A 232 9.08 -10.58 5.04
CA TYR A 232 8.33 -9.36 4.82
C TYR A 232 7.23 -9.26 5.87
N LEU A 233 7.23 -8.15 6.59
CA LEU A 233 6.11 -7.75 7.42
C LEU A 233 5.39 -6.65 6.67
N ALA A 234 4.17 -6.93 6.20
CA ALA A 234 3.35 -5.91 5.58
C ALA A 234 3.10 -4.76 6.56
N ILE A 235 2.84 -3.57 6.02
CA ILE A 235 2.44 -2.42 6.83
C ILE A 235 1.14 -2.84 7.53
N LEU A 236 1.23 -3.04 8.84
CA LEU A 236 0.09 -3.41 9.67
C LEU A 236 -0.77 -2.15 9.81
N VAL A 237 -1.90 -2.15 9.13
CA VAL A 237 -2.91 -1.08 9.24
C VAL A 237 -3.87 -1.46 10.34
#